data_AF-A0A958RKG7-F1
#
_entry.id   AF-A0A958RKG7-F1
#
_cell.length_a   1.000
_cell.length_b   1.000
_cell.length_c   1.000
_cell.angle_alpha   90.00
_cell.angle_beta   90.00
_cell.angle_gamma   90.00
#
_symmetry.space_group_name_H-M   'P 1'
#
loop_
_entity.id
_entity.type
_entity.pdbx_description
1 polymer ?
#
loop_
_entity_poly.entity_id
_entity_poly.type
_entity_poly.pdbx_seq_one_letter_code
_entity_poly.pdbx_strand_id
1 'polypeptide(L)'
;MGPRELNGQFDHRVKSRSRISAILLFLLSLTGLSFLLFVLVINLPESSLTKTYSELSIQWAWEQAEDAFYTFFPESEERDEANQIETVSGISAEDQPEPSVLEDSTSWPFSLDLNFGFSLFEETSPLVDPQPVPRLQSLNDPLGRISSEFDIPKDLYDRTRFWFDIYTKHDSNVHVIHHTRYPWVVFKIIDTREMIATGKGPLWLRRERALKHVSREKVKVIRRLRQLAKRKNFKRLKGIDRELYEALNEVPGQRRQVIRFASRNIRSQLGQKDFFVGGLKASGRYLPHMEKIFLEQGLPIELTRMPFVESSFNVKAESKVGASGIWQIMPRTGRAYLKVTHNIDERNSPLKATKAAARILR
;
A
#
# COMPACT_ATOMS: atom_id res chain seq x y z
N MET A 1 27.31 40.49 49.98
CA MET A 1 25.92 40.18 49.54
C MET A 1 26.01 39.51 48.19
N GLY A 2 25.91 38.18 48.14
CA GLY A 2 25.81 37.41 46.88
C GLY A 2 24.36 37.05 46.59
N PRO A 3 23.93 36.93 45.32
CA PRO A 3 22.58 36.48 45.01
C PRO A 3 22.50 34.96 44.92
N ARG A 4 21.36 34.47 45.41
CA ARG A 4 20.95 33.09 45.64
C ARG A 4 20.71 32.30 44.36
N GLU A 5 21.03 31.01 44.42
CA GLU A 5 20.59 29.95 43.52
C GLU A 5 19.07 29.72 43.60
N LEU A 6 18.45 29.43 42.44
CA LEU A 6 17.18 28.71 42.36
C LEU A 6 17.31 27.62 41.29
N ASN A 7 17.49 26.38 41.76
CA ASN A 7 17.09 25.14 41.08
C ASN A 7 15.56 25.21 40.81
N GLY A 8 14.96 24.71 39.73
CA GLY A 8 15.28 23.56 38.91
C GLY A 8 14.07 22.62 38.93
N GLN A 9 13.11 22.81 38.02
CA GLN A 9 12.10 21.79 37.64
C GLN A 9 11.54 22.14 36.26
N PHE A 10 12.24 21.69 35.21
CA PHE A 10 11.70 21.70 33.84
C PHE A 10 10.92 20.42 33.60
N ASP A 11 9.64 20.62 33.28
CA ASP A 11 8.67 19.60 32.87
C ASP A 11 9.16 18.81 31.64
N HIS A 12 9.27 17.49 31.80
CA HIS A 12 9.71 16.55 30.75
C HIS A 12 8.61 16.17 29.74
N ARG A 13 7.39 16.74 29.82
CA ARG A 13 6.27 16.33 28.94
C ARG A 13 6.17 17.04 27.58
N VAL A 14 7.05 17.99 27.27
CA VAL A 14 6.98 18.76 25.99
C VAL A 14 7.92 18.23 24.90
N LYS A 15 8.82 17.28 25.21
CA LYS A 15 9.82 16.76 24.24
C LYS A 15 9.35 15.61 23.33
N SER A 16 8.19 14.98 23.56
CA SER A 16 7.72 13.88 22.70
C SER A 16 7.01 14.35 21.42
N ARG A 17 6.34 15.51 21.45
CA ARG A 17 5.59 16.04 20.30
C ARG A 17 6.47 16.61 19.18
N SER A 18 7.69 17.07 19.48
CA SER A 18 8.60 17.65 18.47
C SER A 18 9.46 16.61 17.74
N ARG A 19 9.50 15.35 18.20
CA ARG A 19 10.31 14.28 17.59
C ARG A 19 9.54 13.46 16.55
N ILE A 20 8.22 13.36 16.71
CA ILE A 20 7.32 12.80 15.69
C ILE A 20 7.42 13.59 14.38
N SER A 21 7.56 14.92 14.46
CA SER A 21 7.76 15.80 13.29
C SER A 21 9.07 15.55 12.54
N ALA A 22 10.14 15.14 13.22
CA ALA A 22 11.43 14.82 12.60
C ALA A 22 11.43 13.40 11.99
N ILE A 23 10.70 12.46 12.61
CA ILE A 23 10.44 11.11 12.08
C ILE A 23 9.59 11.19 10.80
N LEU A 24 8.59 12.07 10.78
CA LEU A 24 7.77 12.37 9.60
C LEU A 24 8.58 12.95 8.43
N LEU A 25 9.61 13.76 8.70
CA LEU A 25 10.52 14.27 7.66
C LEU A 25 11.50 13.21 7.12
N PHE A 26 11.81 12.16 7.89
CA PHE A 26 12.72 11.08 7.50
C PHE A 26 12.02 9.97 6.69
N LEU A 27 10.74 9.72 6.97
CA LEU A 27 9.87 8.79 6.23
C LEU A 27 9.45 9.32 4.84
N LEU A 28 9.70 10.60 4.55
CA LEU A 28 9.46 11.21 3.24
C LEU A 28 10.36 10.71 2.11
N SER A 29 11.42 9.96 2.42
CA SER A 29 12.39 9.66 1.37
C SER A 29 11.91 8.64 0.34
N LEU A 30 10.98 7.72 0.65
CA LEU A 30 10.97 6.45 -0.09
C LEU A 30 9.62 5.71 -0.12
N THR A 31 9.06 5.59 -1.33
CA THR A 31 8.02 4.64 -1.81
C THR A 31 6.77 4.40 -0.95
N GLY A 32 6.23 5.46 -0.36
CA GLY A 32 4.84 5.52 0.16
C GLY A 32 4.16 6.83 -0.25
N LEU A 33 4.65 7.49 -1.30
CA LEU A 33 4.43 8.92 -1.55
C LEU A 33 3.00 9.31 -1.95
N SER A 34 2.07 8.35 -2.12
CA SER A 34 0.65 8.67 -2.32
C SER A 34 -0.21 8.60 -1.04
N PHE A 35 0.29 8.04 0.07
CA PHE A 35 -0.54 7.84 1.27
C PHE A 35 -0.07 8.65 2.49
N LEU A 36 1.24 8.82 2.73
CA LEU A 36 1.69 9.61 3.89
C LEU A 36 1.63 11.13 3.67
N LEU A 37 1.82 11.60 2.43
CA LEU A 37 1.52 13.01 2.07
C LEU A 37 0.02 13.31 2.22
N PHE A 38 -0.81 12.27 2.12
CA PHE A 38 -2.25 12.35 2.31
C PHE A 38 -2.64 12.35 3.81
N VAL A 39 -1.92 11.63 4.67
CA VAL A 39 -2.14 11.66 6.14
C VAL A 39 -1.60 12.94 6.79
N LEU A 40 -0.52 13.55 6.26
CA LEU A 40 0.09 14.76 6.80
C LEU A 40 -0.57 16.09 6.42
N VAL A 41 -1.39 16.14 5.37
CA VAL A 41 -2.13 17.36 4.98
C VAL A 41 -3.34 17.63 5.91
N ILE A 42 -3.66 16.74 6.85
CA ILE A 42 -4.91 16.78 7.63
C ILE A 42 -4.68 17.13 9.12
N ASN A 43 -3.45 17.49 9.54
CA ASN A 43 -3.19 17.77 10.97
C ASN A 43 -2.30 18.99 11.24
N LEU A 44 -2.49 20.08 10.50
CA LEU A 44 -1.99 21.39 10.92
C LEU A 44 -3.17 22.31 11.26
N PRO A 45 -3.21 22.90 12.48
CA PRO A 45 -4.17 23.95 12.78
C PRO A 45 -3.93 25.15 11.85
N GLU A 46 -5.01 25.77 11.35
CA GLU A 46 -5.01 26.87 10.37
C GLU A 46 -4.12 28.07 10.78
N SER A 47 -3.80 28.21 12.06
CA SER A 47 -2.97 29.29 12.59
C SER A 47 -1.47 29.23 12.20
N SER A 48 -1.01 28.15 11.56
CA SER A 48 0.42 27.94 11.25
C SER A 48 0.77 28.12 9.75
N LEU A 49 -0.21 28.41 8.89
CA LEU A 49 -0.01 28.52 7.44
C LEU A 49 0.18 29.98 6.99
N THR A 50 1.15 30.69 7.58
CA THR A 50 1.60 31.97 7.02
C THR A 50 3.02 31.90 6.47
N LYS A 51 3.11 32.15 5.16
CA LYS A 51 4.30 32.48 4.36
C LYS A 51 5.43 31.44 4.37
N THR A 52 5.42 30.46 3.45
CA THR A 52 6.59 29.96 2.65
C THR A 52 6.44 28.56 2.01
N TYR A 53 5.26 28.17 1.53
CA TYR A 53 5.17 27.05 0.57
C TYR A 53 4.26 27.45 -0.58
N SER A 54 4.87 27.90 -1.68
CA SER A 54 4.15 28.20 -2.93
C SER A 54 3.69 26.90 -3.59
N GLU A 55 2.57 26.96 -4.30
CA GLU A 55 1.95 25.84 -5.05
C GLU A 55 2.93 25.02 -5.91
N LEU A 56 4.06 25.62 -6.33
CA LEU A 56 5.13 24.98 -7.10
C LEU A 56 5.90 23.88 -6.34
N SER A 57 6.03 23.94 -5.00
CA SER A 57 6.79 22.94 -4.24
C SER A 57 6.04 21.61 -4.07
N ILE A 58 4.71 21.68 -4.02
CA ILE A 58 3.82 20.50 -4.02
C ILE A 58 3.79 19.89 -5.43
N GLN A 59 3.78 20.73 -6.47
CA GLN A 59 3.81 20.27 -7.86
C GLN A 59 5.14 19.59 -8.23
N TRP A 60 6.28 20.13 -7.77
CA TRP A 60 7.60 19.51 -7.96
C TRP A 60 7.72 18.18 -7.21
N ALA A 61 7.27 18.12 -5.94
CA ALA A 61 7.27 16.87 -5.17
C ALA A 61 6.33 15.80 -5.79
N TRP A 62 5.26 16.23 -6.44
CA TRP A 62 4.33 15.37 -7.17
C TRP A 62 4.92 14.85 -8.48
N GLU A 63 5.55 15.70 -9.30
CA GLU A 63 6.22 15.31 -10.56
C GLU A 63 7.35 14.29 -10.32
N GLN A 64 8.11 14.45 -9.21
CA GLN A 64 9.16 13.50 -8.82
C GLN A 64 8.60 12.15 -8.30
N ALA A 65 7.43 12.15 -7.65
CA ALA A 65 6.74 10.93 -7.24
C ALA A 65 6.13 10.17 -8.44
N GLU A 66 5.71 10.90 -9.47
CA GLU A 66 5.15 10.39 -10.72
C GLU A 66 6.21 9.67 -11.56
N ASP A 67 7.39 10.28 -11.76
CA ASP A 67 8.51 9.66 -12.48
C ASP A 67 9.01 8.39 -11.78
N ALA A 68 9.04 8.42 -10.44
CA ALA A 68 9.32 7.24 -9.65
C ALA A 68 8.27 6.14 -9.87
N PHE A 69 6.95 6.43 -9.80
CA PHE A 69 5.91 5.41 -9.94
C PHE A 69 5.88 4.74 -11.33
N TYR A 70 6.07 5.51 -12.41
CA TYR A 70 6.22 4.97 -13.77
C TYR A 70 7.50 4.18 -13.94
N THR A 71 8.56 4.60 -13.24
CA THR A 71 9.76 3.77 -13.09
C THR A 71 9.39 2.48 -12.37
N PHE A 72 8.61 2.47 -11.26
CA PHE A 72 8.23 1.36 -10.35
C PHE A 72 7.38 0.22 -10.92
N PHE A 73 6.53 0.49 -11.89
CA PHE A 73 5.75 -0.49 -12.63
C PHE A 73 5.69 -0.03 -14.09
N PRO A 74 6.65 -0.40 -14.95
CA PRO A 74 6.68 0.13 -16.29
C PRO A 74 5.56 -0.59 -17.07
N GLU A 75 4.87 0.12 -17.94
CA GLU A 75 4.34 -0.57 -19.12
C GLU A 75 5.55 -1.26 -19.77
N SER A 76 5.43 -2.56 -20.04
CA SER A 76 6.51 -3.36 -20.59
C SER A 76 7.00 -2.76 -21.92
N GLU A 77 8.19 -2.16 -21.90
CA GLU A 77 9.05 -2.01 -23.07
C GLU A 77 10.34 -2.79 -22.81
N GLU A 78 10.65 -3.65 -23.77
CA GLU A 78 11.72 -4.65 -23.82
C GLU A 78 13.13 -4.06 -23.72
N ARG A 79 14.09 -4.87 -23.24
CA ARG A 79 15.28 -5.28 -24.02
C ARG A 79 16.12 -6.38 -23.35
N ASP A 80 16.44 -7.36 -24.20
CA ASP A 80 17.71 -8.09 -24.35
C ASP A 80 18.20 -9.03 -23.23
N GLU A 81 17.63 -10.24 -23.16
CA GLU A 81 18.34 -11.48 -22.75
C GLU A 81 17.99 -12.66 -23.69
N ALA A 82 18.01 -12.40 -24.99
CA ALA A 82 17.97 -13.43 -26.02
C ALA A 82 19.19 -13.28 -26.93
N ASN A 83 20.39 -13.49 -26.38
CA ASN A 83 21.59 -13.86 -27.13
C ASN A 83 22.74 -14.18 -26.18
N GLN A 84 22.77 -15.42 -25.72
CA GLN A 84 23.98 -16.18 -25.42
C GLN A 84 23.51 -17.61 -25.16
N ILE A 85 23.50 -18.44 -26.20
CA ILE A 85 23.84 -19.88 -26.23
C ILE A 85 23.65 -20.34 -27.70
N GLU A 86 24.71 -20.14 -28.47
CA GLU A 86 25.20 -21.00 -29.55
C GLU A 86 26.73 -20.85 -29.41
N THR A 87 27.61 -21.83 -29.38
CA THR A 87 27.64 -23.21 -29.86
C THR A 87 28.85 -23.86 -29.18
N VAL A 88 28.70 -25.03 -28.56
CA VAL A 88 29.77 -26.05 -28.54
C VAL A 88 29.11 -27.39 -28.79
N SER A 89 29.25 -27.83 -30.03
CA SER A 89 28.94 -29.16 -30.50
C SER A 89 29.94 -30.18 -29.94
N GLY A 90 29.44 -31.33 -29.52
CA GLY A 90 30.19 -32.58 -29.46
C GLY A 90 30.36 -33.13 -28.05
N ILE A 91 29.53 -34.12 -27.69
CA ILE A 91 29.92 -35.44 -27.18
C ILE A 91 28.66 -36.31 -27.09
N SER A 92 28.87 -37.59 -27.39
CA SER A 92 27.92 -38.65 -27.70
C SER A 92 26.92 -38.97 -26.59
N ALA A 93 25.78 -39.52 -27.02
CA ALA A 93 24.77 -40.13 -26.18
C ALA A 93 25.23 -41.53 -25.73
N GLU A 94 25.70 -41.66 -24.50
CA GLU A 94 25.68 -42.90 -23.71
C GLU A 94 26.15 -42.57 -22.28
N ASP A 95 25.33 -42.94 -21.30
CA ASP A 95 25.50 -42.92 -19.82
C ASP A 95 24.41 -42.11 -19.10
N GLN A 96 23.31 -42.80 -18.79
CA GLN A 96 22.36 -42.45 -17.73
C GLN A 96 22.57 -43.42 -16.57
N PRO A 97 22.77 -42.98 -15.32
CA PRO A 97 22.46 -43.80 -14.17
C PRO A 97 21.05 -43.46 -13.65
N GLU A 98 20.30 -44.51 -13.34
CA GLU A 98 18.93 -44.51 -12.81
C GLU A 98 18.75 -43.70 -11.51
N PRO A 99 17.52 -43.21 -11.21
CA PRO A 99 17.23 -42.54 -9.95
C PRO A 99 17.11 -43.55 -8.80
N SER A 100 18.02 -43.44 -7.83
CA SER A 100 17.93 -44.16 -6.55
C SER A 100 16.80 -43.60 -5.68
N VAL A 101 15.91 -44.50 -5.30
CA VAL A 101 14.91 -44.37 -4.24
C VAL A 101 15.63 -44.16 -2.92
N LEU A 102 15.30 -43.11 -2.16
CA LEU A 102 15.59 -43.05 -0.73
C LEU A 102 14.40 -42.48 0.05
N GLU A 103 14.20 -43.12 1.19
CA GLU A 103 12.98 -43.22 1.97
C GLU A 103 12.73 -42.04 2.91
N ASP A 104 11.46 -42.00 3.31
CA ASP A 104 10.89 -41.33 4.47
C ASP A 104 11.76 -41.46 5.74
N SER A 105 12.07 -40.34 6.39
CA SER A 105 12.49 -40.35 7.80
C SER A 105 12.01 -39.09 8.50
N THR A 106 10.79 -39.19 9.00
CA THR A 106 10.28 -38.42 10.12
C THR A 106 10.95 -38.89 11.41
N SER A 107 11.75 -38.04 12.05
CA SER A 107 11.84 -37.89 13.52
C SER A 107 12.90 -36.87 13.91
N TRP A 108 12.49 -35.83 14.64
CA TRP A 108 13.40 -35.12 15.54
C TRP A 108 12.75 -35.06 16.93
N PRO A 109 13.48 -35.46 17.99
CA PRO A 109 12.99 -35.47 19.36
C PRO A 109 13.27 -34.10 19.99
N PHE A 110 12.30 -33.52 20.70
CA PHE A 110 12.50 -32.74 21.94
C PHE A 110 11.10 -32.29 22.41
N SER A 111 10.59 -32.97 23.43
CA SER A 111 9.47 -32.47 24.23
C SER A 111 9.97 -31.30 25.07
N LEU A 112 9.31 -30.15 24.94
CA LEU A 112 9.48 -29.00 25.83
C LEU A 112 8.09 -28.69 26.39
N ASP A 113 7.90 -29.08 27.65
CA ASP A 113 6.72 -28.78 28.46
C ASP A 113 6.52 -27.26 28.55
N LEU A 114 5.50 -26.75 27.88
CA LEU A 114 4.98 -25.41 28.08
C LEU A 114 3.78 -25.49 29.03
N ASN A 115 4.07 -25.63 30.32
CA ASN A 115 3.15 -25.21 31.37
C ASN A 115 3.16 -23.67 31.44
N PHE A 116 2.44 -23.02 30.53
CA PHE A 116 1.94 -21.67 30.75
C PHE A 116 0.44 -21.78 31.07
N GLY A 117 0.09 -21.48 32.32
CA GLY A 117 -1.26 -21.57 32.85
C GLY A 117 -2.25 -20.70 32.07
N PHE A 118 -2.98 -21.34 31.16
CA PHE A 118 -4.31 -20.90 30.77
C PHE A 118 -5.27 -21.43 31.84
N SER A 119 -5.72 -20.55 32.73
CA SER A 119 -6.85 -20.85 33.61
C SER A 119 -8.10 -21.06 32.74
N LEU A 120 -8.72 -22.20 32.96
CA LEU A 120 -9.98 -22.68 32.41
C LEU A 120 -11.03 -21.56 32.30
N PHE A 121 -11.40 -21.19 31.07
CA PHE A 121 -12.76 -20.73 30.79
C PHE A 121 -13.48 -21.93 30.16
N GLU A 122 -14.17 -22.71 30.99
CA GLU A 122 -15.30 -23.48 30.53
C GLU A 122 -16.42 -22.49 30.18
N GLU A 123 -16.59 -22.21 28.91
CA GLU A 123 -17.84 -21.64 28.42
C GLU A 123 -18.27 -22.40 27.17
N THR A 124 -19.23 -23.29 27.38
CA THR A 124 -20.06 -23.89 26.35
C THR A 124 -20.81 -22.77 25.63
N SER A 125 -20.34 -22.38 24.45
CA SER A 125 -21.15 -21.71 23.44
C SER A 125 -20.89 -22.39 22.10
N PRO A 126 -21.93 -22.81 21.35
CA PRO A 126 -21.71 -23.30 20.00
C PRO A 126 -20.99 -22.20 19.21
N LEU A 127 -19.99 -22.60 18.43
CA LEU A 127 -19.37 -21.75 17.42
C LEU A 127 -20.46 -21.32 16.43
N VAL A 128 -21.18 -20.25 16.77
CA VAL A 128 -21.98 -19.50 15.83
C VAL A 128 -20.94 -18.89 14.92
N ASP A 129 -20.80 -19.46 13.72
CA ASP A 129 -20.08 -18.79 12.64
C ASP A 129 -20.62 -17.36 12.59
N PRO A 130 -19.81 -16.33 12.88
CA PRO A 130 -20.31 -14.97 12.93
C PRO A 130 -20.92 -14.68 11.57
N GLN A 131 -22.21 -14.34 11.57
CA GLN A 131 -22.93 -14.02 10.36
C GLN A 131 -22.10 -13.01 9.55
N PRO A 132 -21.97 -13.17 8.23
CA PRO A 132 -21.12 -12.31 7.43
C PRO A 132 -21.58 -10.87 7.60
N VAL A 133 -20.74 -10.08 8.27
CA VAL A 133 -21.01 -8.66 8.50
C VAL A 133 -21.11 -7.97 7.13
N PRO A 134 -22.22 -7.26 6.84
CA PRO A 134 -22.34 -6.46 5.63
C PRO A 134 -21.11 -5.57 5.41
N ARG A 135 -20.61 -5.51 4.18
CA ARG A 135 -19.34 -4.84 3.85
C ARG A 135 -19.20 -3.41 4.39
N LEU A 136 -20.28 -2.63 4.29
CA LEU A 136 -20.28 -1.25 4.82
C LEU A 136 -20.25 -1.20 6.34
N GLN A 137 -20.82 -2.21 7.00
CA GLN A 137 -20.73 -2.34 8.45
C GLN A 137 -19.31 -2.74 8.85
N SER A 138 -18.57 -3.52 8.04
CA SER A 138 -17.19 -3.89 8.32
C SER A 138 -16.24 -2.68 8.50
N LEU A 139 -16.53 -1.54 7.86
CA LEU A 139 -15.77 -0.30 8.05
C LEU A 139 -15.96 0.32 9.44
N ASN A 140 -17.06 0.02 10.11
CA ASN A 140 -17.37 0.54 11.44
C ASN A 140 -16.96 -0.43 12.56
N ASP A 141 -16.20 -1.48 12.22
CA ASP A 141 -15.71 -2.50 13.15
C ASP A 141 -16.74 -2.92 14.23
N PRO A 142 -17.87 -3.54 13.84
CA PRO A 142 -18.97 -3.83 14.76
C PRO A 142 -18.60 -4.87 15.82
N LEU A 143 -17.42 -5.49 15.69
CA LEU A 143 -16.90 -6.48 16.61
C LEU A 143 -15.83 -5.91 17.55
N GLY A 144 -15.54 -4.61 17.46
CA GLY A 144 -14.60 -3.91 18.36
C GLY A 144 -13.20 -4.54 18.37
N ARG A 145 -12.73 -5.00 17.20
CA ARG A 145 -11.44 -5.67 17.02
C ARG A 145 -10.27 -4.69 16.91
N ILE A 146 -10.55 -3.43 16.58
CA ILE A 146 -9.60 -2.38 16.30
C ILE A 146 -9.66 -1.38 17.47
N SER A 147 -8.50 -1.00 18.01
CA SER A 147 -8.43 0.06 19.01
C SER A 147 -9.04 1.37 18.48
N SER A 148 -9.72 2.11 19.36
CA SER A 148 -10.27 3.45 19.05
C SER A 148 -9.22 4.46 18.56
N GLU A 149 -7.93 4.19 18.81
CA GLU A 149 -6.83 4.99 18.22
C GLU A 149 -6.79 4.94 16.68
N PHE A 150 -7.43 3.93 16.09
CA PHE A 150 -7.53 3.72 14.65
C PHE A 150 -8.97 3.93 14.13
N ASP A 151 -9.83 4.58 14.91
CA ASP A 151 -11.16 4.98 14.45
C ASP A 151 -11.04 5.84 13.19
N ILE A 152 -11.90 5.58 12.20
CA ILE A 152 -11.87 6.31 10.94
C ILE A 152 -12.50 7.69 11.15
N PRO A 153 -11.75 8.80 11.00
CA PRO A 153 -12.34 10.13 11.07
C PRO A 153 -13.39 10.31 9.98
N LYS A 154 -14.46 11.04 10.28
CA LYS A 154 -15.59 11.25 9.35
C LYS A 154 -15.13 11.75 7.97
N ASP A 155 -14.16 12.66 7.93
CA ASP A 155 -13.65 13.25 6.69
C ASP A 155 -12.78 12.29 5.86
N LEU A 156 -12.38 11.16 6.44
CA LEU A 156 -11.61 10.10 5.77
C LEU A 156 -12.48 8.93 5.32
N TYR A 157 -13.74 8.87 5.75
CA TYR A 157 -14.59 7.70 5.55
C TYR A 157 -14.71 7.29 4.07
N ASP A 158 -15.01 8.23 3.17
CA ASP A 158 -15.17 7.93 1.73
C ASP A 158 -13.86 7.45 1.10
N ARG A 159 -12.73 7.99 1.55
CA ARG A 159 -11.42 7.54 1.09
C ARG A 159 -11.09 6.15 1.61
N THR A 160 -11.30 5.90 2.90
CA THR A 160 -11.05 4.60 3.50
C THR A 160 -11.93 3.55 2.83
N ARG A 161 -13.20 3.88 2.57
CA ARG A 161 -14.13 3.04 1.81
C ARG A 161 -13.62 2.74 0.39
N PHE A 162 -13.11 3.73 -0.33
CA PHE A 162 -12.52 3.50 -1.66
C PHE A 162 -11.39 2.47 -1.60
N TRP A 163 -10.42 2.66 -0.70
CA TRP A 163 -9.29 1.73 -0.58
C TRP A 163 -9.73 0.35 -0.08
N PHE A 164 -10.68 0.31 0.84
CA PHE A 164 -11.30 -0.94 1.28
C PHE A 164 -11.89 -1.71 0.10
N ASP A 165 -12.59 -1.06 -0.83
CA ASP A 165 -13.08 -1.69 -2.05
C ASP A 165 -11.92 -2.16 -2.96
N ILE A 166 -10.84 -1.40 -3.09
CA ILE A 166 -9.66 -1.83 -3.86
C ILE A 166 -9.06 -3.14 -3.32
N TYR A 167 -8.97 -3.30 -2.00
CA TYR A 167 -8.40 -4.50 -1.36
C TYR A 167 -9.37 -5.66 -1.18
N THR A 168 -10.70 -5.44 -1.25
CA THR A 168 -11.69 -6.49 -0.94
C THR A 168 -12.62 -6.85 -2.10
N LYS A 169 -12.88 -5.91 -3.01
CA LYS A 169 -13.84 -6.07 -4.11
C LYS A 169 -13.15 -6.33 -5.44
N HIS A 170 -12.10 -5.58 -5.75
CA HIS A 170 -11.48 -5.56 -7.08
C HIS A 170 -10.23 -6.44 -7.15
N ASP A 171 -10.22 -7.42 -8.05
CA ASP A 171 -9.05 -8.28 -8.33
C ASP A 171 -8.07 -7.63 -9.33
N SER A 172 -6.93 -8.28 -9.56
CA SER A 172 -5.85 -7.86 -10.47
C SER A 172 -6.21 -7.80 -11.96
N ASN A 173 -7.48 -7.99 -12.35
CA ASN A 173 -7.97 -7.74 -13.70
C ASN A 173 -8.87 -6.51 -13.79
N VAL A 174 -9.21 -5.90 -12.64
CA VAL A 174 -10.09 -4.72 -12.59
C VAL A 174 -9.27 -3.46 -12.39
N HIS A 175 -9.50 -2.47 -13.26
CA HIS A 175 -8.93 -1.14 -13.17
C HIS A 175 -10.02 -0.11 -12.85
N VAL A 176 -9.79 0.68 -11.81
CA VAL A 176 -10.67 1.76 -11.38
C VAL A 176 -10.05 3.10 -11.80
N ILE A 177 -10.68 3.80 -12.74
CA ILE A 177 -10.30 5.15 -13.14
C ILE A 177 -10.99 6.13 -12.21
N HIS A 178 -10.20 6.87 -11.44
CA HIS A 178 -10.70 7.75 -10.37
C HIS A 178 -9.93 9.08 -10.31
N HIS A 179 -10.45 10.00 -9.51
CA HIS A 179 -9.78 11.27 -9.24
C HIS A 179 -8.61 11.06 -8.25
N THR A 180 -7.45 11.66 -8.52
CA THR A 180 -6.25 11.51 -7.67
C THR A 180 -6.45 12.06 -6.25
N ARG A 181 -6.90 13.32 -6.13
CA ARG A 181 -7.17 13.97 -4.82
C ARG A 181 -8.41 13.44 -4.09
N TYR A 182 -9.46 13.05 -4.81
CA TYR A 182 -10.74 12.58 -4.25
C TYR A 182 -11.01 11.15 -4.75
N PRO A 183 -10.33 10.13 -4.22
CA PRO A 183 -10.32 8.80 -4.84
C PRO A 183 -11.68 8.11 -4.90
N TRP A 184 -12.61 8.47 -4.01
CA TRP A 184 -14.01 8.00 -4.08
C TRP A 184 -14.78 8.52 -5.31
N VAL A 185 -14.28 9.56 -5.98
CA VAL A 185 -14.78 10.00 -7.28
C VAL A 185 -14.27 9.06 -8.36
N VAL A 186 -15.06 8.04 -8.65
CA VAL A 186 -14.79 7.04 -9.69
C VAL A 186 -15.44 7.47 -11.00
N PHE A 187 -14.64 7.59 -12.05
CA PHE A 187 -15.13 7.94 -13.39
C PHE A 187 -15.48 6.72 -14.24
N LYS A 188 -14.75 5.62 -14.06
CA LYS A 188 -14.98 4.38 -14.83
C LYS A 188 -14.34 3.18 -14.13
N ILE A 189 -14.98 2.02 -14.22
CA ILE A 189 -14.41 0.73 -13.83
C ILE A 189 -14.28 -0.11 -15.09
N ILE A 190 -13.13 -0.75 -15.28
CA ILE A 190 -12.80 -1.57 -16.45
C ILE A 190 -12.39 -2.95 -15.97
N ASP A 191 -13.12 -3.95 -16.42
CA ASP A 191 -12.79 -5.35 -16.20
C ASP A 191 -12.07 -5.90 -17.43
N THR A 192 -10.86 -6.39 -17.25
CA THR A 192 -10.01 -6.88 -18.35
C THR A 192 -9.98 -8.40 -18.49
N ARG A 193 -10.71 -9.14 -17.65
CA ARG A 193 -10.70 -10.61 -17.65
C ARG A 193 -11.00 -11.19 -19.02
N GLU A 194 -12.07 -10.73 -19.65
CA GLU A 194 -12.50 -11.23 -20.96
C GLU A 194 -11.47 -10.92 -22.06
N MET A 195 -10.89 -9.71 -22.04
CA MET A 195 -9.85 -9.31 -22.99
C MET A 195 -8.59 -10.18 -22.87
N ILE A 196 -8.21 -10.51 -21.63
CA ILE A 196 -7.05 -11.36 -21.36
C ILE A 196 -7.35 -12.81 -21.74
N ALA A 197 -8.54 -13.31 -21.40
CA ALA A 197 -8.94 -14.70 -21.67
C ALA A 197 -9.06 -14.99 -23.17
N THR A 198 -9.68 -14.11 -23.94
CA THR A 198 -9.98 -14.30 -25.37
C THR A 198 -8.91 -13.73 -26.31
N GLY A 199 -7.99 -12.92 -25.79
CA GLY A 199 -6.92 -12.31 -26.57
C GLY A 199 -6.01 -13.35 -27.23
N LYS A 200 -5.44 -13.01 -28.39
CA LYS A 200 -4.46 -13.86 -29.10
C LYS A 200 -3.04 -13.66 -28.58
N GLY A 201 -2.26 -14.73 -28.49
CA GLY A 201 -0.84 -14.69 -28.14
C GLY A 201 -0.53 -14.99 -26.66
N PRO A 202 0.74 -14.85 -26.24
CA PRO A 202 1.16 -15.16 -24.87
C PRO A 202 0.49 -14.26 -23.83
N LEU A 203 0.43 -14.71 -22.57
CA LEU A 203 -0.28 -14.01 -21.49
C LEU A 203 0.22 -12.57 -21.26
N TRP A 204 1.53 -12.34 -21.32
CA TRP A 204 2.11 -11.01 -21.12
C TRP A 204 1.61 -10.01 -22.16
N LEU A 205 1.54 -10.41 -23.43
CA LEU A 205 1.08 -9.55 -24.53
C LEU A 205 -0.42 -9.26 -24.42
N ARG A 206 -1.22 -10.24 -23.96
CA ARG A 206 -2.65 -10.05 -23.69
C ARG A 206 -2.87 -9.04 -22.56
N ARG A 207 -2.07 -9.14 -21.48
CA ARG A 207 -2.08 -8.16 -20.38
C ARG A 207 -1.64 -6.77 -20.84
N GLU A 208 -0.57 -6.67 -21.63
CA GLU A 208 -0.11 -5.40 -22.18
C GLU A 208 -1.20 -4.72 -23.03
N ARG A 209 -1.90 -5.47 -23.87
CA ARG A 209 -3.04 -4.96 -24.66
C ARG A 209 -4.20 -4.49 -23.78
N ALA A 210 -4.50 -5.24 -22.71
CA ALA A 210 -5.50 -4.83 -21.73
C ALA A 210 -5.11 -3.51 -21.03
N LEU A 211 -3.85 -3.36 -20.63
CA LEU A 211 -3.32 -2.11 -20.07
C LEU A 211 -3.43 -0.95 -21.06
N LYS A 212 -3.02 -1.16 -22.32
CA LYS A 212 -3.19 -0.15 -23.39
C LYS A 212 -4.66 0.24 -23.59
N HIS A 213 -5.59 -0.70 -23.45
CA HIS A 213 -7.03 -0.40 -23.49
C HIS A 213 -7.47 0.48 -22.32
N VAL A 214 -7.07 0.14 -21.09
CA VAL A 214 -7.33 0.97 -19.89
C VAL A 214 -6.76 2.38 -20.06
N SER A 215 -5.53 2.51 -20.56
CA SER A 215 -4.89 3.79 -20.84
C SER A 215 -5.69 4.62 -21.87
N ARG A 216 -6.21 4.00 -22.93
CA ARG A 216 -7.10 4.68 -23.91
C ARG A 216 -8.41 5.15 -23.28
N GLU A 217 -9.05 4.32 -22.46
CA GLU A 217 -10.28 4.70 -21.75
C GLU A 217 -10.05 5.84 -20.76
N LYS A 218 -8.92 5.85 -20.05
CA LYS A 218 -8.50 6.98 -19.20
C LYS A 218 -8.39 8.28 -20.01
N VAL A 219 -7.74 8.22 -21.18
CA VAL A 219 -7.62 9.38 -22.07
C VAL A 219 -8.98 9.86 -22.58
N LYS A 220 -9.93 8.96 -22.85
CA LYS A 220 -11.31 9.34 -23.22
C LYS A 220 -12.00 10.14 -22.11
N VAL A 221 -11.88 9.69 -20.85
CA VAL A 221 -12.41 10.42 -19.67
C VAL A 221 -11.78 11.80 -19.55
N ILE A 222 -10.45 11.89 -19.61
CA ILE A 222 -9.71 13.17 -19.55
C ILE A 222 -10.19 14.13 -20.65
N ARG A 223 -10.25 13.66 -21.90
CA ARG A 223 -10.70 14.46 -23.04
C ARG A 223 -12.12 14.98 -22.83
N ARG A 224 -13.01 14.13 -22.30
CA ARG A 224 -14.41 14.50 -22.07
C ARG A 224 -14.55 15.54 -20.97
N LEU A 225 -13.84 15.39 -19.85
CA LEU A 225 -13.78 16.41 -18.79
C LEU A 225 -13.22 17.75 -19.29
N ARG A 226 -12.17 17.72 -20.13
CA ARG A 226 -11.63 18.95 -20.75
C ARG A 226 -12.66 19.66 -21.63
N GLN A 227 -13.45 18.92 -22.39
CA GLN A 227 -14.56 19.48 -23.18
C GLN A 227 -15.67 20.03 -22.29
N LEU A 228 -16.05 19.28 -21.26
CA LEU A 228 -17.08 19.67 -20.30
C LEU A 228 -16.71 20.96 -19.55
N ALA A 229 -15.44 21.11 -19.16
CA ALA A 229 -14.92 22.32 -18.49
C ALA A 229 -15.03 23.60 -19.33
N LYS A 230 -15.15 23.49 -20.67
CA LYS A 230 -15.33 24.63 -21.58
C LYS A 230 -16.78 25.12 -21.63
N ARG A 231 -17.76 24.29 -21.26
CA ARG A 231 -19.19 24.64 -21.34
C ARG A 231 -19.55 25.82 -20.44
N LYS A 232 -20.46 26.68 -20.88
CA LYS A 232 -21.03 27.82 -20.09
C LYS A 232 -22.18 27.39 -19.19
N ASN A 233 -22.89 26.33 -19.54
CA ASN A 233 -24.08 25.86 -18.85
C ASN A 233 -24.09 24.32 -18.78
N PHE A 234 -24.61 23.78 -17.69
CA PHE A 234 -24.68 22.35 -17.36
C PHE A 234 -26.12 21.81 -17.25
N LYS A 235 -27.17 22.59 -17.55
CA LYS A 235 -28.58 22.17 -17.39
C LYS A 235 -29.01 20.99 -18.29
N ARG A 236 -28.37 20.77 -19.44
CA ARG A 236 -28.77 19.77 -20.44
C ARG A 236 -27.61 18.82 -20.80
N LEU A 237 -27.03 18.16 -19.79
CA LEU A 237 -26.01 17.12 -20.01
C LEU A 237 -26.69 15.77 -20.27
N LYS A 238 -26.07 14.93 -21.12
CA LYS A 238 -26.56 13.59 -21.48
C LYS A 238 -25.40 12.59 -21.52
N GLY A 239 -25.72 11.32 -21.28
CA GLY A 239 -24.76 10.21 -21.31
C GLY A 239 -23.55 10.49 -20.43
N ILE A 240 -22.36 10.15 -20.95
CA ILE A 240 -21.09 10.29 -20.23
C ILE A 240 -20.80 11.70 -19.69
N ASP A 241 -21.29 12.78 -20.34
CA ASP A 241 -21.08 14.14 -19.80
C ASP A 241 -21.83 14.35 -18.48
N ARG A 242 -23.02 13.76 -18.36
CA ARG A 242 -23.85 13.84 -17.16
C ARG A 242 -23.23 12.99 -16.05
N GLU A 243 -22.84 11.76 -16.36
CA GLU A 243 -22.19 10.85 -15.41
C GLU A 243 -20.91 11.46 -14.82
N LEU A 244 -20.02 11.98 -15.67
CA LEU A 244 -18.78 12.63 -15.22
C LEU A 244 -19.03 13.90 -14.42
N TYR A 245 -20.10 14.64 -14.73
CA TYR A 245 -20.50 15.81 -13.96
C TYR A 245 -21.02 15.42 -12.58
N GLU A 246 -21.91 14.44 -12.52
CA GLU A 246 -22.53 13.96 -11.28
C GLU A 246 -21.51 13.31 -10.34
N ALA A 247 -20.54 12.58 -10.88
CA ALA A 247 -19.43 12.03 -10.10
C ALA A 247 -18.64 13.10 -9.32
N LEU A 248 -18.66 14.36 -9.77
CA LEU A 248 -17.95 15.47 -9.14
C LEU A 248 -18.83 16.29 -8.18
N ASN A 249 -20.09 15.92 -7.94
CA ASN A 249 -21.03 16.71 -7.14
C ASN A 249 -20.53 16.99 -5.72
N GLU A 250 -19.88 16.00 -5.10
CA GLU A 250 -19.35 16.10 -3.74
C GLU A 250 -18.01 16.86 -3.66
N VAL A 251 -17.39 17.15 -4.80
CA VAL A 251 -16.12 17.89 -4.84
C VAL A 251 -16.40 19.39 -4.71
N PRO A 252 -15.90 20.05 -3.65
CA PRO A 252 -16.18 21.45 -3.38
C PRO A 252 -15.51 22.38 -4.40
N GLY A 253 -16.12 23.56 -4.60
CA GLY A 253 -15.60 24.64 -5.44
C GLY A 253 -16.42 24.92 -6.70
N GLN A 254 -16.00 25.96 -7.43
CA GLN A 254 -16.74 26.39 -8.61
C GLN A 254 -16.73 25.31 -9.70
N ARG A 255 -17.91 25.00 -10.25
CA ARG A 255 -18.08 23.78 -11.02
C ARG A 255 -17.12 23.63 -12.22
N ARG A 256 -16.91 24.70 -12.98
CA ARG A 256 -15.95 24.72 -14.11
C ARG A 256 -14.51 24.47 -13.67
N GLN A 257 -14.10 25.05 -12.54
CA GLN A 257 -12.76 24.87 -12.00
C GLN A 257 -12.57 23.44 -11.51
N VAL A 258 -13.57 22.87 -10.82
CA VAL A 258 -13.54 21.47 -10.38
C VAL A 258 -13.40 20.51 -11.56
N ILE A 259 -14.20 20.67 -12.61
CA ILE A 259 -14.12 19.79 -13.80
C ILE A 259 -12.76 19.93 -14.50
N ARG A 260 -12.22 21.16 -14.59
CA ARG A 260 -10.89 21.40 -15.13
C ARG A 260 -9.80 20.74 -14.28
N PHE A 261 -9.90 20.88 -12.96
CA PHE A 261 -8.99 20.26 -12.00
C PHE A 261 -9.03 18.73 -12.11
N ALA A 262 -10.23 18.14 -12.12
CA ALA A 262 -10.43 16.72 -12.32
C ALA A 262 -9.78 16.23 -13.62
N SER A 263 -9.90 16.96 -14.72
CA SER A 263 -9.28 16.59 -16.01
C SER A 263 -7.75 16.49 -16.00
N ARG A 264 -7.09 17.03 -14.97
CA ARG A 264 -5.64 16.95 -14.74
C ARG A 264 -5.24 15.97 -13.63
N ASN A 265 -6.22 15.47 -12.88
CA ASN A 265 -6.02 14.68 -11.66
C ASN A 265 -6.75 13.34 -11.78
N ILE A 266 -6.39 12.54 -12.78
CA ILE A 266 -7.00 11.23 -13.04
C ILE A 266 -5.95 10.14 -13.02
N ARG A 267 -6.23 9.09 -12.25
CA ARG A 267 -5.42 7.89 -12.13
C ARG A 267 -6.23 6.64 -12.46
N SER A 268 -5.53 5.57 -12.83
CA SER A 268 -6.06 4.21 -12.87
C SER A 268 -5.46 3.43 -11.71
N GLN A 269 -6.29 2.81 -10.89
CA GLN A 269 -5.90 1.96 -9.77
C GLN A 269 -6.23 0.51 -10.08
N LEU A 270 -5.24 -0.37 -10.01
CA LEU A 270 -5.44 -1.81 -10.14
C LEU A 270 -6.02 -2.38 -8.85
N GLY A 271 -7.01 -3.27 -8.97
CA GLY A 271 -7.53 -4.04 -7.84
C GLY A 271 -6.45 -4.86 -7.13
N GLN A 272 -6.59 -5.01 -5.82
CA GLN A 272 -5.59 -5.65 -4.96
C GLN A 272 -6.13 -6.88 -4.21
N LYS A 273 -7.37 -7.31 -4.50
CA LYS A 273 -8.05 -8.37 -3.73
C LYS A 273 -7.29 -9.69 -3.69
N ASP A 274 -6.83 -10.17 -4.84
CA ASP A 274 -6.11 -11.44 -4.95
C ASP A 274 -4.72 -11.37 -4.30
N PHE A 275 -4.02 -10.24 -4.44
CA PHE A 275 -2.77 -9.98 -3.71
C PHE A 275 -3.00 -9.95 -2.20
N PHE A 276 -4.05 -9.27 -1.73
CA PHE A 276 -4.41 -9.21 -0.32
C PHE A 276 -4.77 -10.58 0.26
N VAL A 277 -5.54 -11.39 -0.48
CA VAL A 277 -5.85 -12.78 -0.09
C VAL A 277 -4.59 -13.64 -0.02
N GLY A 278 -3.66 -13.49 -0.98
CA GLY A 278 -2.36 -14.14 -0.93
C GLY A 278 -1.54 -13.71 0.30
N GLY A 279 -1.51 -12.40 0.56
CA GLY A 279 -0.87 -11.81 1.72
C GLY A 279 -1.45 -12.32 3.04
N LEU A 280 -2.78 -12.49 3.14
CA LEU A 280 -3.43 -13.01 4.35
C LEU A 280 -2.93 -14.41 4.67
N LYS A 281 -2.84 -15.28 3.67
CA LYS A 281 -2.29 -16.63 3.81
C LYS A 281 -0.82 -16.60 4.26
N ALA A 282 0.00 -15.74 3.64
CA ALA A 282 1.42 -15.62 3.99
C ALA A 282 1.64 -15.03 5.40
N SER A 283 0.77 -14.10 5.79
CA SER A 283 0.88 -13.34 7.04
C SER A 283 0.73 -14.21 8.29
N GLY A 284 -0.04 -15.30 8.22
CA GLY A 284 -0.29 -16.18 9.38
C GLY A 284 0.98 -16.76 10.00
N ARG A 285 2.06 -16.91 9.22
CA ARG A 285 3.37 -17.37 9.70
C ARG A 285 4.08 -16.34 10.57
N TYR A 286 3.84 -15.05 10.34
CA TYR A 286 4.63 -13.96 10.91
C TYR A 286 3.86 -13.12 11.91
N LEU A 287 2.57 -12.85 11.66
CA LEU A 287 1.77 -11.92 12.45
C LEU A 287 1.82 -12.18 13.96
N PRO A 288 1.66 -13.41 14.50
CA PRO A 288 1.73 -13.62 15.95
C PRO A 288 3.06 -13.16 16.57
N HIS A 289 4.17 -13.39 15.87
CA HIS A 289 5.49 -12.95 16.31
C HIS A 289 5.66 -11.44 16.16
N MET A 290 5.09 -10.86 15.10
CA MET A 290 5.15 -9.42 14.86
C MET A 290 4.37 -8.64 15.92
N GLU A 291 3.17 -9.12 16.26
CA GLU A 291 2.32 -8.56 17.31
C GLU A 291 3.02 -8.64 18.66
N LYS A 292 3.63 -9.79 18.99
CA LYS A 292 4.45 -9.93 20.19
C LYS A 292 5.58 -8.89 20.26
N ILE A 293 6.31 -8.69 19.15
CA ILE A 293 7.38 -7.68 19.07
C ILE A 293 6.80 -6.27 19.30
N PHE A 294 5.66 -5.93 18.70
CA PHE A 294 5.05 -4.61 18.85
C PHE A 294 4.55 -4.38 20.27
N LEU A 295 3.91 -5.37 20.89
CA LEU A 295 3.50 -5.34 22.30
C LEU A 295 4.70 -5.14 23.24
N GLU A 296 5.79 -5.90 23.04
CA GLU A 296 7.03 -5.75 23.82
C GLU A 296 7.68 -4.36 23.66
N GLN A 297 7.42 -3.67 22.55
CA GLN A 297 7.90 -2.30 22.30
C GLN A 297 6.89 -1.22 22.72
N GLY A 298 5.73 -1.60 23.25
CA GLY A 298 4.66 -0.67 23.63
C GLY A 298 3.99 0.01 22.43
N LEU A 299 3.95 -0.66 21.28
CA LEU A 299 3.30 -0.18 20.06
C LEU A 299 1.97 -0.93 19.81
N PRO A 300 0.97 -0.26 19.21
CA PRO A 300 -0.28 -0.93 18.81
C PRO A 300 -0.05 -2.06 17.81
N ILE A 301 -0.71 -3.19 18.02
CA ILE A 301 -0.57 -4.38 17.17
C ILE A 301 -1.13 -4.15 15.76
N GLU A 302 -2.07 -3.22 15.61
CA GLU A 302 -2.67 -2.82 14.33
C GLU A 302 -1.61 -2.37 13.33
N LEU A 303 -0.53 -1.73 13.79
CA LEU A 303 0.58 -1.30 12.94
C LEU A 303 1.29 -2.47 12.24
N THR A 304 1.20 -3.69 12.78
CA THR A 304 1.73 -4.90 12.13
C THR A 304 0.99 -5.28 10.84
N ARG A 305 -0.14 -4.60 10.52
CA ARG A 305 -0.89 -4.78 9.27
C ARG A 305 -0.35 -3.92 8.12
N MET A 306 0.52 -2.94 8.39
CA MET A 306 1.18 -2.12 7.35
C MET A 306 1.77 -2.95 6.19
N PRO A 307 2.42 -4.11 6.40
CA PRO A 307 2.93 -4.95 5.32
C PRO A 307 1.91 -5.43 4.29
N PHE A 308 0.60 -5.45 4.59
CA PHE A 308 -0.43 -5.72 3.59
C PHE A 308 -0.44 -4.66 2.49
N VAL A 309 -0.28 -3.40 2.87
CA VAL A 309 -0.28 -2.25 1.96
C VAL A 309 1.08 -2.10 1.29
N GLU A 310 2.17 -2.32 2.03
CA GLU A 310 3.53 -2.12 1.52
C GLU A 310 3.97 -3.20 0.51
N SER A 311 3.67 -4.47 0.78
CA SER A 311 4.18 -5.57 -0.06
C SER A 311 3.21 -6.73 -0.26
N SER A 312 1.99 -6.64 0.30
CA SER A 312 1.09 -7.79 0.42
C SER A 312 1.77 -8.99 1.10
N PHE A 313 2.59 -8.74 2.13
CA PHE A 313 3.39 -9.76 2.83
C PHE A 313 4.36 -10.57 1.94
N ASN A 314 4.75 -10.04 0.78
CA ASN A 314 5.79 -10.65 -0.04
C ASN A 314 7.18 -10.44 0.59
N VAL A 315 7.80 -11.53 1.06
CA VAL A 315 9.12 -11.52 1.72
C VAL A 315 10.28 -11.17 0.78
N LYS A 316 10.08 -11.35 -0.53
CA LYS A 316 11.05 -11.03 -1.58
C LYS A 316 10.68 -9.73 -2.29
N ALA A 317 9.78 -8.93 -1.72
CA ALA A 317 9.37 -7.68 -2.33
C ALA A 317 10.57 -6.75 -2.41
N GLU A 318 10.89 -6.33 -3.63
CA GLU A 318 11.88 -5.31 -3.89
C GLU A 318 11.25 -4.23 -4.77
N SER A 319 11.42 -3.01 -4.30
CA SER A 319 11.02 -1.80 -4.95
C SER A 319 12.16 -1.37 -5.89
N LYS A 320 11.87 -0.75 -7.03
CA LYS A 320 12.88 -0.22 -7.95
C LYS A 320 13.79 0.87 -7.43
N VAL A 321 13.38 1.66 -6.44
CA VAL A 321 14.28 2.61 -5.77
C VAL A 321 14.95 1.99 -4.54
N GLY A 322 14.79 0.69 -4.34
CA GLY A 322 15.57 -0.12 -3.40
C GLY A 322 14.92 -0.46 -2.06
N ALA A 323 13.65 -0.12 -1.81
CA ALA A 323 12.89 -0.62 -0.66
C ALA A 323 12.79 -2.14 -0.72
N SER A 324 12.88 -2.83 0.43
CA SER A 324 13.01 -4.28 0.44
C SER A 324 12.28 -4.93 1.60
N GLY A 325 11.83 -6.17 1.38
CA GLY A 325 11.13 -7.02 2.33
C GLY A 325 9.68 -6.60 2.60
N ILE A 326 9.06 -7.27 3.58
CA ILE A 326 7.62 -7.08 3.87
C ILE A 326 7.26 -5.68 4.35
N TRP A 327 8.22 -4.96 4.93
CA TRP A 327 8.05 -3.61 5.45
C TRP A 327 8.46 -2.52 4.45
N GLN A 328 8.97 -2.90 3.27
CA GLN A 328 9.55 -1.97 2.29
C GLN A 328 10.52 -0.97 2.94
N ILE A 329 11.41 -1.48 3.80
CA ILE A 329 12.42 -0.65 4.45
C ILE A 329 13.49 -0.30 3.42
N MET A 330 13.98 0.92 3.49
CA MET A 330 14.94 1.42 2.53
C MET A 330 16.39 1.19 2.94
N PRO A 331 17.35 1.17 2.01
CA PRO A 331 18.73 0.82 2.35
C PRO A 331 19.34 1.81 3.36
N ARG A 332 19.06 3.11 3.21
CA ARG A 332 19.56 4.14 4.14
C ARG A 332 19.00 3.93 5.55
N THR A 333 17.68 3.78 5.67
CA THR A 333 17.01 3.56 6.96
C THR A 333 17.39 2.21 7.55
N GLY A 334 17.38 1.15 6.74
CA GLY A 334 17.72 -0.21 7.13
C GLY A 334 19.12 -0.31 7.72
N ARG A 335 20.13 0.33 7.13
CA ARG A 335 21.50 0.33 7.67
C ARG A 335 21.64 0.87 9.10
N ALA A 336 20.70 1.68 9.57
CA ALA A 336 20.70 2.17 10.96
C ALA A 336 20.22 1.12 11.98
N TYR A 337 19.49 0.09 11.53
CA TYR A 337 18.82 -0.89 12.40
C TYR A 337 19.13 -2.35 12.07
N LEU A 338 19.68 -2.62 10.88
CA LEU A 338 19.82 -3.92 10.26
C LEU A 338 21.16 -4.03 9.55
N LYS A 339 21.67 -5.26 9.42
CA LYS A 339 22.80 -5.56 8.55
C LYS A 339 22.33 -5.56 7.10
N VAL A 340 22.75 -4.53 6.36
CA VAL A 340 22.51 -4.38 4.92
C VAL A 340 23.86 -4.24 4.23
N THR A 341 24.33 -5.34 3.66
CA THR A 341 25.55 -5.45 2.86
C THR A 341 25.21 -6.09 1.51
N HIS A 342 26.18 -6.18 0.60
CA HIS A 342 25.99 -6.82 -0.69
C HIS A 342 25.53 -8.29 -0.58
N ASN A 343 26.01 -9.01 0.45
CA ASN A 343 25.73 -10.44 0.61
C ASN A 343 24.58 -10.73 1.59
N ILE A 344 24.26 -9.79 2.48
CA ILE A 344 23.28 -9.98 3.54
C ILE A 344 22.38 -8.74 3.58
N ASP A 345 21.10 -8.93 3.31
CA ASP A 345 20.10 -7.89 3.48
C ASP A 345 19.02 -8.34 4.45
N GLU A 346 19.17 -7.96 5.72
CA GLU A 346 18.24 -8.33 6.79
C GLU A 346 16.87 -7.66 6.68
N ARG A 347 16.67 -6.72 5.73
CA ARG A 347 15.35 -6.17 5.41
C ARG A 347 14.42 -7.25 4.85
N ASN A 348 14.98 -8.26 4.19
CA ASN A 348 14.26 -9.43 3.69
C ASN A 348 13.93 -10.46 4.77
N SER A 349 14.43 -10.30 6.00
CA SER A 349 14.07 -11.16 7.14
C SER A 349 12.85 -10.57 7.85
N PRO A 350 11.65 -11.20 7.77
CA PRO A 350 10.42 -10.62 8.30
C PRO A 350 10.51 -10.21 9.77
N LEU A 351 11.10 -11.05 10.62
CA LEU A 351 11.19 -10.79 12.06
C LEU A 351 12.25 -9.73 12.40
N LYS A 352 13.41 -9.72 11.72
CA LYS A 352 14.43 -8.68 11.92
C LYS A 352 13.91 -7.33 11.42
N ALA A 353 13.32 -7.31 10.23
CA ALA A 353 12.68 -6.13 9.66
C ALA A 353 11.54 -5.61 10.54
N THR A 354 10.76 -6.49 11.18
CA THR A 354 9.72 -6.09 12.15
C THR A 354 10.31 -5.43 13.39
N LYS A 355 11.39 -5.98 13.96
CA LYS A 355 12.10 -5.33 15.08
C LYS A 355 12.65 -3.96 14.69
N ALA A 356 13.15 -3.81 13.47
CA ALA A 356 13.58 -2.51 12.94
C ALA A 356 12.39 -1.56 12.74
N ALA A 357 11.29 -2.02 12.15
CA ALA A 357 10.06 -1.23 11.97
C ALA A 357 9.51 -0.72 13.31
N ALA A 358 9.45 -1.59 14.33
CA ALA A 358 9.04 -1.19 15.67
C ALA A 358 9.95 -0.08 16.25
N ARG A 359 11.27 -0.12 15.99
CA ARG A 359 12.19 0.95 16.42
C ARG A 359 12.03 2.24 15.60
N ILE A 360 11.64 2.15 14.33
CA ILE A 360 11.43 3.29 13.45
C ILE A 360 10.14 4.04 13.80
N LEU A 361 9.10 3.30 14.20
CA LEU A 361 7.76 3.84 14.49
C LEU A 361 7.60 4.34 15.93
N ARG A 362 8.56 4.02 16.79
CA ARG A 362 8.63 4.46 18.19
C ARG A 362 9.34 5.81 18.31
#